data_AF-A0A1H3MKF4-F1
#
_entry.id   AF-A0A1H3MKF4-F1
#
_cell.length_a   1.000
_cell.length_b   1.000
_cell.length_c   1.000
_cell.angle_alpha   90.00
_cell.angle_beta   90.00
_cell.angle_gamma   90.00
#
_symmetry.space_group_name_H-M   'P 1'
#
loop_
_entity.id
_entity.type
_entity.pdbx_description
1 polymer ?
#
loop_
_entity_poly.entity_id
_entity_poly.type
_entity_poly.pdbx_seq_one_letter_code
_entity_poly.pdbx_strand_id
1 'polypeptide(L)'
;MVKFLIILLVIWLVSRYILPVVLRLVVGALVKKQAQKFGQQFGQNPFTQPPRPSASRSGSAPGEVHVDYVPPQEKAEAKGFKGGEYIDFEEVK
;
A
#
# COMPACT_ATOMS: atom_id res chain seq x y z
N MET A 1 -24.63 27.00 36.75
CA MET A 1 -23.17 27.14 36.56
C MET A 1 -22.45 25.79 36.54
N VAL A 2 -22.54 24.96 37.59
CA VAL A 2 -21.81 23.66 37.67
C VAL A 2 -22.12 22.68 36.52
N LYS A 3 -23.39 22.56 36.12
CA LYS A 3 -23.82 21.75 34.96
C LYS A 3 -23.09 22.12 33.66
N PHE A 4 -22.78 23.40 33.44
CA PHE A 4 -22.02 23.84 32.26
C PHE A 4 -20.58 23.33 32.30
N LEU A 5 -19.93 23.39 33.46
CA LEU A 5 -18.57 22.88 33.65
C LEU A 5 -18.50 21.35 33.47
N ILE A 6 -19.51 20.62 33.95
CA ILE A 6 -19.59 19.16 33.78
C ILE A 6 -19.75 18.81 32.29
N ILE A 7 -20.63 19.50 31.58
CA ILE A 7 -20.82 19.28 30.13
C ILE A 7 -19.51 19.56 29.37
N LEU A 8 -18.82 20.66 29.70
CA LEU A 8 -17.55 21.01 29.07
C LEU A 8 -16.45 19.96 29.36
N LEU A 9 -16.37 19.47 30.60
CA LEU A 9 -15.45 18.42 31.00
C LEU A 9 -15.71 17.11 30.23
N VAL A 10 -16.98 16.73 30.09
CA VAL A 10 -17.37 15.53 29.33
C VAL A 10 -17.02 15.68 27.86
N ILE A 11 -17.32 16.83 27.24
CA ILE A 11 -16.94 17.11 25.84
C ILE A 11 -15.41 17.05 25.68
N TRP A 12 -14.65 17.60 26.62
CA TRP A 12 -13.19 17.57 26.57
C TRP A 12 -12.64 16.14 26.66
N LEU A 13 -13.13 15.32 27.59
CA LEU A 13 -12.77 13.90 27.73
C LEU A 13 -13.14 13.10 26.48
N VAL A 14 -14.39 13.24 26.01
CA VAL A 14 -14.92 12.59 24.81
C VAL A 14 -14.04 12.96 23.62
N SER A 15 -13.79 14.25 23.39
CA SER A 15 -12.91 14.72 22.32
C SER A 15 -11.51 14.11 22.43
N ARG A 16 -10.88 14.13 23.62
CA ARG A 16 -9.52 13.62 23.84
C ARG A 16 -9.33 12.15 23.47
N TYR A 17 -10.37 11.32 23.68
CA TYR A 17 -10.31 9.88 23.44
C TYR A 17 -10.97 9.43 22.13
N ILE A 18 -12.02 10.12 21.67
CA ILE A 18 -12.78 9.74 20.47
C ILE A 18 -12.20 10.35 19.20
N LEU A 19 -11.68 11.59 19.22
CA LEU A 19 -11.03 12.18 18.05
C LEU A 19 -9.93 11.30 17.44
N PRO A 20 -8.94 10.77 18.21
CA PRO A 20 -7.86 10.01 17.59
C PRO A 20 -8.37 8.71 16.93
N VAL A 21 -9.43 8.11 17.46
CA VAL A 21 -10.03 6.90 16.88
C VAL A 21 -10.77 7.24 15.59
N VAL A 22 -11.61 8.27 15.61
CA VAL A 22 -12.36 8.72 14.42
C VAL A 22 -11.40 9.17 13.31
N LEU A 23 -10.34 9.91 13.66
CA LEU A 23 -9.32 10.34 12.70
C LEU A 23 -8.65 9.14 12.03
N ARG A 24 -8.26 8.11 12.78
CA ARG A 24 -7.67 6.89 12.22
C ARG A 24 -8.63 6.18 11.27
N LEU A 25 -9.92 6.11 11.61
CA LEU A 25 -10.94 5.48 10.76
C LEU A 25 -11.17 6.27 9.47
N VAL A 26 -11.29 7.60 9.56
CA VAL A 26 -11.50 8.48 8.41
C VAL A 26 -10.28 8.46 7.51
N VAL A 27 -9.07 8.65 8.06
CA VAL A 27 -7.82 8.60 7.29
C VAL A 27 -7.66 7.22 6.64
N GLY A 28 -7.88 6.13 7.38
CA GLY A 28 -7.81 4.78 6.83
C GLY A 28 -8.80 4.55 5.68
N ALA A 29 -10.04 5.04 5.80
CA ALA A 29 -11.05 4.93 4.75
C ALA A 29 -10.70 5.77 3.51
N LEU A 30 -10.16 6.99 3.71
CA LEU A 30 -9.71 7.86 2.62
C LEU A 30 -8.49 7.30 1.91
N VAL A 31 -7.50 6.80 2.66
CA VAL A 31 -6.31 6.15 2.12
C VAL A 31 -6.69 4.89 1.36
N LYS A 32 -7.59 4.05 1.87
CA LYS A 32 -8.07 2.87 1.15
C LYS A 32 -8.70 3.22 -0.20
N LYS A 33 -9.56 4.24 -0.23
CA LYS A 33 -10.19 4.72 -1.48
C LYS A 33 -9.17 5.28 -2.46
N GLN A 34 -8.16 6.00 -1.98
CA GLN A 34 -7.08 6.52 -2.82
C GLN A 34 -6.17 5.39 -3.30
N ALA A 35 -5.73 4.49 -2.43
CA ALA A 35 -4.91 3.34 -2.76
C ALA A 35 -5.58 2.39 -3.76
N GLN A 36 -6.91 2.26 -3.76
CA GLN A 36 -7.62 1.49 -4.80
C GLN A 36 -7.54 2.15 -6.18
N LYS A 37 -7.58 3.48 -6.25
CA LYS A 37 -7.46 4.24 -7.51
C LYS A 37 -6.00 4.36 -7.98
N PHE A 38 -5.09 4.65 -7.06
CA PHE A 38 -3.66 4.75 -7.33
C PHE A 38 -3.01 3.38 -7.51
N GLY A 39 -3.47 2.32 -6.83
CA GLY A 39 -2.98 0.96 -7.00
C GLY A 39 -3.34 0.35 -8.35
N GLN A 40 -4.34 0.86 -9.07
CA GLN A 40 -4.54 0.50 -10.48
C GLN A 40 -3.58 1.25 -11.43
N GLN A 41 -3.08 2.42 -11.03
CA GLN A 41 -2.19 3.26 -11.85
C GLN A 41 -0.69 3.11 -11.50
N PHE A 42 -0.38 2.66 -10.28
CA PHE A 42 0.95 2.44 -9.70
C PHE A 42 1.13 1.01 -9.15
N GLY A 43 0.19 0.09 -9.44
CA GLY A 43 0.19 -1.31 -8.96
C GLY A 43 1.36 -2.18 -9.43
N GLN A 44 2.25 -1.65 -10.27
CA GLN A 44 3.57 -2.23 -10.44
C GLN A 44 4.52 -1.58 -9.44
N ASN A 45 4.50 -2.10 -8.20
CA ASN A 45 5.74 -2.11 -7.44
C ASN A 45 6.65 -3.15 -8.13
N PRO A 46 7.75 -2.78 -8.79
CA PRO A 46 8.63 -3.76 -9.44
C PRO A 46 9.33 -4.72 -8.46
N PHE A 47 9.20 -4.47 -7.14
CA PHE A 47 9.88 -5.24 -6.08
C PHE A 47 8.95 -6.06 -5.17
N THR A 48 7.63 -5.93 -5.27
CA THR A 48 6.71 -6.84 -4.55
C THR A 48 6.26 -7.92 -5.51
N GLN A 49 6.94 -9.05 -5.44
CA GLN A 49 6.61 -10.27 -6.17
C GLN A 49 5.11 -10.59 -6.01
N PRO A 50 4.30 -10.60 -7.09
CA PRO A 50 2.89 -10.94 -6.96
C PRO A 50 2.75 -12.39 -6.48
N PRO A 51 1.78 -12.71 -5.60
CA PRO A 51 1.48 -14.08 -5.26
C PRO A 51 1.08 -14.81 -6.54
N ARG A 52 1.87 -15.83 -6.91
CA ARG A 52 1.63 -16.69 -8.07
C ARG A 52 0.19 -17.24 -7.98
N PRO A 53 -0.72 -16.94 -8.93
CA PRO A 53 -1.94 -17.69 -9.04
C PRO A 53 -1.55 -19.11 -9.45
N SER A 54 -1.83 -20.07 -8.57
CA SER A 54 -1.82 -21.49 -8.89
C SER A 54 -2.65 -21.71 -10.14
N ALA A 55 -2.08 -22.40 -11.12
CA ALA A 55 -2.72 -22.76 -12.37
C ALA A 55 -4.05 -23.50 -12.09
N SER A 56 -5.16 -22.79 -12.24
CA SER A 56 -6.49 -23.38 -12.39
C SER A 56 -7.26 -22.57 -13.42
N ARG A 57 -7.27 -23.15 -14.61
CA ARG A 57 -8.04 -22.81 -15.82
C ARG A 57 -9.42 -22.24 -15.50
N SER A 58 -9.79 -21.12 -16.14
CA SER A 58 -11.09 -20.89 -16.79
C SER A 58 -11.30 -19.41 -17.16
N GLY A 59 -11.30 -19.11 -18.47
CA GLY A 59 -11.99 -17.94 -19.04
C GLY A 59 -11.14 -16.68 -19.23
N SER A 60 -10.40 -16.60 -20.33
CA SER A 60 -9.63 -15.41 -20.71
C SER A 60 -10.54 -14.24 -21.11
N ALA A 61 -10.36 -13.08 -20.48
CA ALA A 61 -10.94 -11.81 -20.92
C ALA A 61 -10.18 -11.26 -22.14
N PRO A 62 -10.80 -10.48 -23.04
CA PRO A 62 -10.11 -9.90 -24.18
C PRO A 62 -9.07 -8.86 -23.71
N GLY A 63 -7.79 -9.13 -23.98
CA GLY A 63 -6.67 -8.22 -23.69
C GLY A 63 -5.50 -8.81 -22.89
N GLU A 64 -5.60 -10.06 -22.43
CA GLU A 64 -4.52 -10.71 -21.67
C GLU A 64 -3.50 -11.40 -22.60
N VAL A 65 -2.21 -11.15 -22.37
CA VAL A 65 -1.11 -11.77 -23.12
C VAL A 65 -0.89 -13.20 -22.60
N HIS A 66 -1.08 -14.19 -23.46
CA HIS A 66 -0.82 -15.58 -23.13
C HIS A 66 0.68 -15.88 -23.24
N VAL A 67 1.27 -16.43 -22.18
CA VAL A 67 2.65 -16.91 -22.19
C VAL A 67 2.60 -18.43 -22.28
N ASP A 68 2.84 -18.97 -23.47
CA ASP A 68 2.72 -20.40 -23.76
C ASP A 68 3.79 -21.25 -23.07
N TYR A 69 4.92 -20.65 -22.67
CA TYR A 69 6.02 -21.39 -22.08
C TYR A 69 6.88 -20.51 -21.17
N VAL A 70 7.04 -20.95 -19.92
CA VAL A 70 8.01 -20.39 -18.97
C VAL A 70 9.10 -21.44 -18.76
N PRO A 71 10.33 -21.21 -19.22
CA PRO A 71 11.41 -22.18 -19.02
C PRO A 71 11.71 -22.35 -17.52
N PRO A 72 12.05 -23.58 -17.07
CA PRO A 72 12.45 -23.81 -15.69
C PRO A 72 13.73 -23.02 -15.40
N GLN A 73 13.64 -22.03 -14.50
CA GLN A 73 14.82 -21.32 -14.02
C GLN A 73 15.61 -22.28 -13.12
N GLU A 74 16.77 -22.73 -13.60
CA GLU A 74 17.80 -23.25 -12.70
C GLU A 74 18.07 -22.17 -11.65
N LYS A 75 18.04 -22.54 -10.37
CA LYS A 75 18.22 -21.62 -9.25
C LYS A 75 19.60 -20.97 -9.38
N ALA A 76 19.68 -19.82 -10.02
CA ALA A 76 20.85 -18.96 -9.92
C ALA A 76 20.92 -18.52 -8.46
N GLU A 77 21.84 -19.11 -7.69
CA GLU A 77 22.24 -18.56 -6.40
C GLU A 77 22.57 -17.09 -6.65
N ALA A 78 21.88 -16.19 -5.94
CA ALA A 78 22.15 -14.76 -5.98
C ALA A 78 23.53 -14.49 -5.33
N LYS A 79 24.61 -14.91 -5.99
CA LYS A 79 25.97 -14.61 -5.58
C LYS A 79 26.32 -13.22 -6.07
N GLY A 80 26.14 -12.26 -5.16
CA GLY A 80 27.00 -11.10 -5.08
C GLY A 80 26.71 -9.98 -6.07
N PHE A 81 25.46 -9.53 -6.18
CA PHE A 81 25.24 -8.15 -6.63
C PHE A 81 25.74 -7.19 -5.53
N LYS A 82 27.02 -6.82 -5.61
CA LYS A 82 27.58 -5.73 -4.83
C LYS A 82 27.23 -4.43 -5.56
N GLY A 83 26.01 -3.94 -5.36
CA GLY A 83 25.60 -2.63 -5.85
C GLY A 83 26.63 -1.58 -5.43
N GLY A 84 27.05 -0.74 -6.37
CA GLY A 84 28.02 0.32 -6.11
C GLY A 84 27.46 1.40 -5.17
N GLU A 85 28.32 2.34 -4.78
CA GLU A 85 27.89 3.49 -3.97
C GLU A 85 27.09 4.46 -4.84
N TYR A 86 25.86 4.73 -4.41
CA TYR A 86 25.01 5.76 -5.01
C TYR A 86 25.43 7.10 -4.41
N ILE A 87 25.81 8.05 -5.27
CA ILE A 87 26.10 9.42 -4.86
C ILE A 87 24.81 10.23 -5.05
N ASP A 88 24.29 10.76 -3.95
CA ASP A 88 23.18 11.71 -3.99
C ASP A 88 23.70 13.03 -4.60
N PHE A 89 23.08 13.48 -5.69
CA PHE A 89 23.34 14.79 -6.26
C PHE A 89 22.34 15.80 -5.72
N GLU A 90 22.85 16.93 -5.22
CA GLU A 90 22.02 18.09 -4.90
C GLU A 90 21.66 18.80 -6.22
N GLU A 91 20.37 18.81 -6.55
CA GLU A 91 19.86 19.49 -7.75
C GLU A 91 20.00 21.01 -7.57
N VAL A 92 20.93 21.63 -8.29
CA VAL A 92 21.08 23.09 -8.30
C VAL A 92 19.98 23.68 -9.18
N LYS A 93 19.13 24.52 -8.57
CA LYS A 93 18.01 25.22 -9.21
C LYS A 93 18.43 26.53 -9.87
#